data_AF-A0AAU5A223-F1
#
_entry.id   AF-A0AAU5A223-F1
#
_cell.length_a   1.000
_cell.length_b   1.000
_cell.length_c   1.000
_cell.angle_alpha   90.00
_cell.angle_beta   90.00
_cell.angle_gamma   90.00
#
_symmetry.space_group_name_H-M   'P 1'
#
loop_
_entity.id
_entity.type
_entity.pdbx_description
1 polymer ?
#
loop_
_entity_poly.entity_id
_entity_poly.type
_entity_poly.pdbx_seq_one_letter_code
_entity_poly.pdbx_strand_id
1 'polypeptide(L)'
;MSAWTREAVEALGPTTNVKTAASIVDIDPETVYAAIRREQWDLTRVLRIGRRILIPTLDLITLLYAPTDLAPTVPAQCQHDASRQVTGQQSQSQCGCTPTATGVVHQLRGA
;
A
#
# COMPACT_ATOMS: atom_id res chain seq x y z
N MET A 1 -11.16 -18.61 14.79
CA MET A 1 -10.74 -18.80 13.38
C MET A 1 -11.83 -18.20 12.54
N SER A 2 -11.59 -17.02 11.95
CA SER A 2 -12.59 -16.38 11.09
C SER A 2 -12.81 -17.26 9.86
N ALA A 3 -14.06 -17.51 9.50
CA ALA A 3 -14.45 -18.37 8.38
C ALA A 3 -14.15 -17.75 7.00
N TRP A 4 -13.38 -16.66 6.95
CA TRP A 4 -13.16 -15.85 5.77
C TRP A 4 -11.84 -16.22 5.10
N THR A 5 -11.94 -16.82 3.91
CA THR A 5 -10.78 -16.99 3.02
C THR A 5 -10.62 -15.77 2.11
N ARG A 6 -9.48 -15.65 1.44
CA ARG A 6 -9.23 -14.56 0.48
C ARG A 6 -10.27 -14.53 -0.62
N GLU A 7 -10.55 -15.70 -1.23
CA GLU A 7 -11.51 -15.85 -2.33
C GLU A 7 -12.93 -15.49 -1.88
N ALA A 8 -13.29 -15.86 -0.63
CA ALA A 8 -14.58 -15.51 -0.05
C ALA A 8 -14.75 -14.00 0.13
N VAL A 9 -13.69 -13.29 0.51
CA VAL A 9 -13.71 -11.82 0.63
C VAL A 9 -13.77 -11.17 -0.75
N GLU A 10 -12.99 -11.66 -1.72
CA GLU A 10 -13.00 -11.17 -3.11
C GLU A 10 -14.39 -11.34 -3.77
N ALA A 11 -15.11 -12.41 -3.45
CA ALA A 11 -16.46 -12.68 -3.96
C ALA A 11 -17.55 -11.72 -3.44
N LEU A 12 -17.27 -10.89 -2.41
CA LEU A 12 -18.23 -9.92 -1.88
C LEU A 12 -18.52 -8.76 -2.87
N GLY A 13 -17.69 -8.61 -3.90
CA GLY A 13 -17.75 -7.50 -4.85
C GLY A 13 -16.91 -6.31 -4.40
N PRO A 14 -17.12 -5.11 -4.97
CA PRO A 14 -16.22 -3.96 -4.78
C PRO A 14 -16.31 -3.32 -3.38
N THR A 15 -17.46 -3.42 -2.73
CA THR A 15 -17.71 -2.85 -1.40
C THR A 15 -18.55 -3.79 -0.57
N THR A 16 -18.32 -3.79 0.74
CA THR A 16 -19.13 -4.52 1.72
C THR A 16 -19.68 -3.58 2.80
N ASN A 17 -20.61 -4.07 3.61
CA ASN A 17 -21.18 -3.31 4.73
C ASN A 17 -20.31 -3.46 6.00
N VAL A 18 -20.53 -2.58 6.98
CA VAL A 18 -19.75 -2.55 8.23
C VAL A 18 -19.86 -3.87 9.01
N LYS A 19 -21.03 -4.51 9.05
CA LYS A 19 -21.22 -5.77 9.78
C LYS A 19 -20.40 -6.91 9.19
N THR A 20 -20.36 -7.00 7.86
CA THR A 20 -19.52 -7.97 7.15
C THR A 20 -18.04 -7.66 7.34
N ALA A 21 -17.62 -6.39 7.21
CA ALA A 21 -16.24 -5.99 7.46
C ALA A 21 -15.79 -6.33 8.89
N ALA A 22 -16.64 -6.07 9.89
CA ALA A 22 -16.39 -6.41 11.29
C ALA A 22 -16.21 -7.92 11.50
N SER A 23 -17.05 -8.74 10.87
CA SER A 23 -16.92 -10.21 10.90
C SER A 23 -15.63 -10.71 10.25
N ILE A 24 -15.15 -10.04 9.19
CA ILE A 24 -13.90 -10.39 8.51
C ILE A 24 -12.70 -10.17 9.44
N VAL A 25 -12.69 -9.05 10.18
CA VAL A 25 -11.60 -8.68 11.10
C VAL A 25 -11.80 -9.20 12.53
N ASP A 26 -12.85 -9.99 12.77
CA ASP A 26 -13.23 -10.58 14.07
C ASP A 26 -13.43 -9.54 15.20
N ILE A 27 -14.07 -8.42 14.86
CA ILE A 27 -14.43 -7.35 15.80
C ILE A 27 -15.95 -7.24 15.91
N ASP A 28 -16.45 -6.87 17.08
CA ASP A 28 -17.86 -6.56 17.29
C ASP A 28 -18.33 -5.40 16.38
N PRO A 29 -19.43 -5.54 15.62
CA PRO A 29 -19.86 -4.52 14.66
C PRO A 29 -20.24 -3.19 15.31
N GLU A 30 -20.78 -3.18 16.54
CA GLU A 30 -21.09 -1.92 17.24
C GLU A 30 -19.82 -1.16 17.60
N THR A 31 -18.77 -1.89 17.97
CA THR A 31 -17.43 -1.33 18.19
C THR A 31 -16.89 -0.67 16.92
N VAL A 32 -17.05 -1.32 15.76
CA VAL A 32 -16.65 -0.74 14.46
C VAL A 32 -17.49 0.50 14.12
N TYR A 33 -18.82 0.46 14.29
CA TYR A 33 -19.67 1.62 14.08
C TYR A 33 -19.31 2.78 15.03
N ALA A 34 -18.98 2.49 16.29
CA ALA A 34 -18.53 3.49 17.25
C ALA A 34 -17.19 4.12 16.83
N ALA A 35 -16.22 3.31 16.40
CA ALA A 35 -14.93 3.79 15.91
C ALA A 35 -15.08 4.68 14.66
N ILE A 36 -15.90 4.26 13.69
CA ILE A 36 -16.18 5.06 12.48
C ILE A 36 -16.86 6.39 12.83
N ARG A 37 -17.79 6.40 13.80
CA ARG A 37 -18.45 7.62 14.27
C ARG A 37 -17.49 8.59 14.98
N ARG A 38 -16.48 8.05 15.66
CA ARG A 38 -15.45 8.81 16.38
C ARG A 38 -14.22 9.14 15.53
N GLU A 39 -14.23 8.77 14.25
CA GLU A 39 -13.08 8.94 13.34
C GLU A 39 -11.81 8.22 13.83
N GLN A 40 -11.98 7.06 14.46
CA GLN A 40 -10.92 6.21 15.02
C GLN A 40 -10.73 4.90 14.23
N TRP A 41 -11.33 4.81 13.04
CA TRP A 41 -11.23 3.63 12.19
C TRP A 41 -10.13 3.84 11.15
N ASP A 42 -8.96 3.27 11.42
CA ASP A 42 -7.75 3.44 10.59
C ASP A 42 -7.40 2.20 9.77
N LEU A 43 -8.18 1.11 9.89
CA LEU A 43 -7.90 -0.15 9.20
C LEU A 43 -8.18 -0.08 7.69
N THR A 44 -9.20 0.67 7.29
CA THR A 44 -9.59 0.84 5.89
C THR A 44 -10.18 2.22 5.65
N ARG A 45 -10.31 2.62 4.38
CA ARG A 45 -11.15 3.76 4.04
C ARG A 45 -12.62 3.46 4.35
N VAL A 46 -13.38 4.53 4.60
CA VAL A 46 -14.83 4.47 4.83
C VAL A 46 -15.52 5.33 3.78
N LEU A 47 -16.39 4.71 2.97
CA LEU A 47 -17.18 5.39 1.96
C LEU A 47 -18.56 5.71 2.54
N ARG A 48 -18.88 7.00 2.64
CA ARG A 48 -20.18 7.47 3.13
C ARG A 48 -21.03 7.93 1.94
N ILE A 49 -22.11 7.22 1.66
CA ILE A 49 -23.05 7.55 0.57
C ILE A 49 -24.43 7.73 1.18
N GLY A 50 -24.81 9.00 1.41
CA GLY A 50 -26.01 9.35 2.17
C GLY A 50 -25.95 8.74 3.57
N ARG A 51 -26.92 7.87 3.88
CA ARG A 51 -27.01 7.17 5.18
C ARG A 51 -26.24 5.84 5.22
N ARG A 52 -25.68 5.40 4.08
CA ARG A 52 -24.95 4.12 4.00
C ARG A 52 -23.47 4.34 4.29
N ILE A 53 -22.93 3.41 5.07
CA ILE A 53 -21.49 3.30 5.35
C ILE A 53 -21.03 2.02 4.64
N LEU A 54 -20.11 2.18 3.70
CA LEU A 54 -19.56 1.09 2.89
C LEU A 54 -18.05 1.02 3.10
N ILE A 55 -17.52 -0.19 3.12
CA ILE A 55 -16.09 -0.49 3.25
C ILE A 55 -15.62 -1.06 1.92
N PRO A 56 -14.57 -0.50 1.28
CA PRO A 56 -13.99 -1.08 0.07
C PRO A 56 -13.45 -2.48 0.35
N THR A 57 -13.84 -3.46 -0.44
CA THR A 57 -13.35 -4.84 -0.30
C THR A 57 -11.86 -4.92 -0.60
N LEU A 58 -11.36 -4.10 -1.53
CA LEU A 58 -9.93 -4.01 -1.85
C LEU A 58 -9.09 -3.67 -0.61
N ASP A 59 -9.53 -2.71 0.20
CA ASP A 59 -8.80 -2.29 1.41
C ASP A 59 -8.73 -3.45 2.42
N LEU A 60 -9.81 -4.23 2.56
CA LEU A 60 -9.82 -5.43 3.41
C LEU A 60 -8.85 -6.49 2.90
N ILE A 61 -8.81 -6.72 1.58
CA ILE A 61 -7.89 -7.69 0.98
C ILE A 61 -6.44 -7.25 1.18
N THR A 62 -6.13 -5.97 0.94
CA THR A 62 -4.80 -5.41 1.16
C THR A 62 -4.41 -5.51 2.63
N LEU A 63 -5.31 -5.16 3.56
CA LEU A 63 -5.04 -5.25 4.99
C LEU A 63 -4.68 -6.67 5.45
N LEU A 64 -5.39 -7.69 4.94
CA LEU A 64 -5.28 -9.06 5.42
C LEU A 64 -4.26 -9.90 4.66
N TYR A 65 -4.04 -9.59 3.38
CA TYR A 65 -3.29 -10.45 2.45
C TYR A 65 -2.23 -9.71 1.63
N ALA A 66 -1.96 -8.43 1.89
CA ALA A 66 -0.85 -7.76 1.21
C ALA A 66 0.47 -8.48 1.53
N PRO A 67 1.33 -8.73 0.53
CA PRO A 67 2.67 -9.19 0.80
C PRO A 67 3.36 -8.15 1.69
N THR A 68 3.90 -8.59 2.83
CA THR A 68 4.69 -7.74 3.74
C THR A 68 5.94 -7.16 3.05
N ASP A 69 6.28 -7.65 1.86
CA ASP A 69 7.40 -7.20 1.02
C ASP A 69 7.13 -5.91 0.25
N LEU A 70 6.49 -4.92 0.88
CA LEU A 70 6.74 -3.52 0.52
C LEU A 70 8.08 -3.08 1.13
N ALA A 71 9.13 -3.87 0.94
CA ALA A 71 10.47 -3.32 1.01
C ALA A 71 10.52 -2.18 -0.02
N PRO A 72 11.05 -1.00 0.32
CA PRO A 72 11.23 0.04 -0.68
C PRO A 72 11.96 -0.58 -1.87
N THR A 73 11.44 -0.37 -3.07
CA THR A 73 12.09 -0.74 -4.34
C THR A 73 13.35 0.11 -4.49
N VAL A 74 14.32 -0.07 -3.62
CA VAL A 74 15.67 0.40 -3.83
C VAL A 74 16.16 -0.46 -4.99
N PRO A 75 16.48 0.12 -6.15
CA PRO A 75 16.99 -0.68 -7.25
C PRO A 75 18.26 -1.37 -6.75
N ALA A 76 18.30 -2.70 -6.75
CA ALA A 76 19.46 -3.46 -6.26
C ALA A 76 20.77 -3.13 -7.02
N GLN A 77 20.64 -2.39 -8.12
CA GLN A 77 21.72 -2.04 -9.04
C GLN A 77 21.62 -0.56 -9.44
N CYS A 78 22.76 0.11 -9.49
CA CYS A 78 22.89 1.42 -10.08
C CYS A 78 23.05 1.28 -11.61
N GLN A 79 22.39 2.17 -12.36
CA GLN A 79 22.65 2.37 -13.79
C GLN A 79 23.42 3.69 -13.94
N HIS A 80 24.57 3.67 -14.59
CA HIS A 80 25.37 4.85 -14.92
C HIS A 80 26.10 4.62 -16.25
N ASP A 81 26.61 5.68 -16.86
CA ASP A 81 27.41 5.55 -18.07
C ASP A 81 28.66 4.69 -17.82
N ALA A 82 29.00 3.85 -18.80
CA ALA A 82 30.17 2.98 -18.71
C ALA A 82 31.46 3.83 -18.74
N SER A 83 32.36 3.58 -17.79
CA SER A 83 33.69 4.20 -17.76
C SER A 83 34.78 3.13 -17.69
N ARG A 84 36.05 3.52 -17.80
CA ARG A 84 37.18 2.56 -17.65
C ARG A 84 37.23 1.90 -16.26
N GLN A 85 36.53 2.44 -15.28
CA GLN A 85 36.57 1.98 -13.89
C GLN A 85 35.26 1.33 -13.43
N VAL A 86 34.15 1.48 -14.18
CA VAL A 86 32.82 1.04 -13.74
C VAL A 86 32.00 0.50 -14.91
N THR A 87 31.41 -0.70 -14.76
CA THR A 87 30.50 -1.31 -15.75
C THR A 87 29.12 -0.68 -15.65
N GLY A 88 28.40 -0.46 -16.75
CA GLY A 88 27.15 0.31 -16.76
C GLY A 88 26.00 -0.21 -15.87
N GLN A 89 26.15 -1.41 -15.30
CA GLN A 89 25.26 -1.99 -14.31
C GLN A 89 26.11 -2.62 -13.21
N GLN A 90 25.98 -2.14 -11.97
CA GLN A 90 26.69 -2.68 -10.79
C GLN A 90 25.77 -2.77 -9.59
N SER A 91 26.06 -3.73 -8.70
CA SER A 91 25.36 -3.82 -7.42
C SER A 91 25.63 -2.58 -6.57
N GLN A 92 24.60 -2.07 -5.89
CA GLN A 92 24.73 -0.86 -5.05
C GLN A 92 25.80 -0.97 -3.97
N SER A 93 26.05 -2.18 -3.44
CA SER A 93 27.09 -2.43 -2.43
C SER A 93 28.52 -2.26 -2.97
N GLN A 94 28.70 -2.23 -4.29
CA GLN A 94 30.00 -2.10 -4.96
C GLN A 94 30.22 -0.72 -5.59
N CYS A 95 29.15 0.05 -5.82
CA CYS A 95 29.19 1.37 -6.46
C CYS A 95 29.78 2.46 -5.55
N GLY A 96 29.68 2.30 -4.21
CA GLY A 96 30.02 3.36 -3.26
C GLY A 96 29.11 4.60 -3.36
N CYS A 97 28.01 4.47 -4.12
CA CYS A 97 27.11 5.55 -4.49
C CYS A 97 26.16 5.85 -3.32
N THR A 98 26.39 6.94 -2.61
CA THR A 98 25.40 7.48 -1.67
C THR A 98 24.24 8.07 -2.47
N PRO A 99 22.98 7.69 -2.22
CA PRO A 99 21.84 8.33 -2.89
C PRO A 99 21.88 9.83 -2.58
N THR A 100 22.19 10.63 -3.59
CA THR A 100 22.12 12.07 -3.50
C THR A 100 20.66 12.42 -3.23
N ALA A 101 20.35 12.79 -1.99
CA ALA A 101 19.13 13.54 -1.73
C ALA A 101 19.20 14.81 -2.59
N THR A 102 18.10 15.12 -3.28
CA THR A 102 17.83 16.37 -4.03
C THR A 102 18.17 16.32 -5.53
N GLY A 103 17.15 16.01 -6.33
CA GLY A 103 17.13 16.36 -7.75
C GLY A 103 16.76 17.84 -7.93
N VAL A 104 17.75 18.69 -8.21
CA VAL A 104 17.53 20.00 -8.86
C VAL A 104 17.73 19.78 -10.35
N VAL A 105 16.65 19.77 -11.12
CA VAL A 105 16.73 19.77 -12.59
C VAL A 105 17.08 21.18 -13.04
N HIS A 106 18.35 21.44 -13.34
CA HIS A 106 18.72 22.64 -14.11
C HIS A 106 18.34 22.41 -15.58
N GLN A 107 17.35 23.15 -16.07
CA GLN A 107 17.07 23.20 -17.50
C GLN A 107 18.28 23.78 -18.24
N LEU A 108 18.84 23.00 -19.16
CA LEU A 108 19.83 23.48 -20.11
C LEU A 108 19.13 24.42 -21.11
N ARG A 109 19.49 25.70 -21.07
CA ARG A 109 19.02 26.71 -22.01
C ARG A 109 20.01 26.77 -23.18
N GLY A 110 19.52 26.45 -24.38
CA GLY A 110 20.02 26.98 -25.66
C GLY A 110 21.04 26.13 -26.41
N ALA A 111 20.65 25.72 -27.61
CA ALA A 111 21.38 25.97 -28.86
C ALA A 111 20.35 26.06 -29.99
#